data_AF-A0A344J8N5-F1
#
_entry.id   AF-A0A344J8N5-F1
#
_cell.length_a   1.000
_cell.length_b   1.000
_cell.length_c   1.000
_cell.angle_alpha   90.00
_cell.angle_beta   90.00
_cell.angle_gamma   90.00
#
_symmetry.space_group_name_H-M   'P 1'
#
loop_
_entity.id
_entity.type
_entity.pdbx_description
1 polymer ?
#
loop_
_entity_poly.entity_id
_entity_poly.type
_entity_poly.pdbx_seq_one_letter_code
_entity_poly.pdbx_strand_id
1 'polypeptide(L)'
;MSLLLALTLGCSPQPPSKPAAPVAPSVGAINPLDRPAPPRPIGATPSSPDRSCKTDADCTVKNVGNCCGYYPGCVNVNAKTDPAAVQAQCAKTGTASVCGFPAISSCQCVSGQCAADPRGNML
;
A
#
# COMPACT_ATOMS: atom_id res chain seq x y z
N MET A 1 33.39 50.24 50.06
CA MET A 1 32.26 50.01 50.98
C MET A 1 31.10 49.46 50.16
N SER A 2 30.71 48.21 50.43
CA SER A 2 29.52 47.56 49.89
C SER A 2 28.26 48.40 50.12
N LEU A 3 27.29 48.35 49.20
CA LEU A 3 25.89 48.09 49.57
C LEU A 3 25.05 47.65 48.35
N LEU A 4 24.39 46.51 48.53
CA LEU A 4 23.40 45.86 47.66
C LEU A 4 22.14 46.72 47.48
N LEU A 5 21.35 46.48 46.42
CA LEU A 5 19.87 46.47 46.40
C LEU A 5 19.41 46.04 44.98
N ALA A 6 18.98 44.79 44.72
CA ALA A 6 17.70 44.15 45.03
C ALA A 6 16.95 43.83 43.71
N LEU A 7 17.12 42.60 43.21
CA LEU A 7 16.36 42.05 42.08
C LEU A 7 14.91 41.77 42.54
N THR A 8 13.95 42.54 42.03
CA THR A 8 12.53 42.26 42.25
C THR A 8 12.01 41.32 41.16
N LEU A 9 11.81 40.06 41.55
CA LEU A 9 11.04 39.05 40.82
C LEU A 9 9.61 39.56 40.57
N GLY A 10 9.24 39.72 39.30
CA GLY A 10 7.85 39.80 38.88
C GLY A 10 7.29 38.39 38.67
N CYS A 11 6.42 37.94 39.57
CA CYS A 11 5.64 36.72 39.41
C CYS A 11 4.24 37.09 38.94
N SER A 12 3.91 36.81 37.67
CA SER A 12 2.54 36.89 37.16
C SER A 12 1.78 35.59 37.51
N PRO A 13 0.52 35.66 37.98
CA PRO A 13 -0.27 34.46 38.23
C PRO A 13 -0.72 33.81 36.91
N GLN A 14 -0.36 32.54 36.70
CA GLN A 14 -0.89 31.71 35.62
C GLN A 14 -2.35 31.27 35.94
N PRO A 15 -3.26 31.21 34.95
CA PRO A 15 -4.59 30.65 35.14
C PRO A 15 -4.51 29.14 35.43
N PRO A 16 -5.51 28.57 36.13
CA PRO A 16 -5.52 27.15 36.47
C PRO A 16 -5.53 26.29 35.20
N SER A 17 -4.54 25.40 35.08
CA SER A 17 -4.48 24.43 33.99
C SER A 17 -5.57 23.39 34.17
N LYS A 18 -6.32 23.13 33.09
CA LYS A 18 -7.30 22.03 33.00
C LYS A 18 -6.60 20.70 33.31
N PRO A 19 -7.22 19.77 34.06
CA PRO A 19 -6.62 18.46 34.31
C PRO A 19 -6.31 17.75 32.99
N ALA A 20 -5.07 17.28 32.85
CA ALA A 20 -4.66 16.43 31.75
C ALA A 20 -5.49 15.13 31.80
N ALA A 21 -6.10 14.78 30.67
CA ALA A 21 -6.76 13.50 30.50
C ALA A 21 -5.74 12.36 30.64
N PRO A 22 -6.18 11.14 31.04
CA PRO A 22 -5.28 10.01 31.21
C PRO A 22 -4.62 9.65 29.88
N VAL A 23 -3.28 9.52 29.87
CA VAL A 23 -2.56 8.96 28.72
C VAL A 23 -2.90 7.48 28.60
N ALA A 24 -3.56 7.12 27.49
CA ALA A 24 -3.83 5.74 27.13
C ALA A 24 -2.49 5.01 26.85
N PRO A 25 -2.41 3.69 27.11
CA PRO A 25 -1.20 2.91 26.86
C PRO A 25 -0.88 2.90 25.36
N SER A 26 0.37 3.24 25.03
CA SER A 26 0.88 3.21 23.66
C SER A 26 1.01 1.74 23.24
N VAL A 27 -0.01 1.24 22.54
CA VAL A 27 0.04 -0.04 21.82
C VAL A 27 1.23 0.05 20.84
N GLY A 28 2.08 -0.98 20.87
CA GLY A 28 3.42 -0.99 20.31
C GLY A 28 3.56 -0.39 18.91
N ALA A 29 4.71 0.26 18.69
CA ALA A 29 5.09 0.81 17.40
C ALA A 29 5.17 -0.32 16.35
N ILE A 30 4.14 -0.43 15.51
CA ILE A 30 4.22 -1.22 14.28
C ILE A 30 5.16 -0.51 13.31
N ASN A 31 6.12 -1.23 12.70
CA ASN A 31 6.98 -0.64 11.68
C ASN A 31 6.10 -0.11 10.55
N PRO A 32 6.37 1.10 10.02
CA PRO A 32 5.62 1.64 8.89
C PRO A 32 5.63 0.74 7.65
N LEU A 33 6.58 -0.19 7.54
CA LEU A 33 6.73 -1.16 6.45
C LEU A 33 5.82 -2.40 6.61
N ASP A 34 5.34 -2.71 7.82
CA ASP A 34 4.41 -3.83 8.05
C ASP A 34 2.97 -3.49 7.68
N ARG A 35 2.70 -2.23 7.28
CA ARG A 35 1.39 -1.84 6.78
C ARG A 35 1.24 -2.31 5.34
N PRO A 36 0.17 -3.08 5.01
CA PRO A 36 -0.18 -3.36 3.63
C PRO A 36 -0.26 -2.04 2.86
N ALA A 37 0.58 -1.87 1.85
CA ALA A 37 0.57 -0.67 1.02
C ALA A 37 -0.80 -0.58 0.33
N PRO A 38 -1.47 0.59 0.38
CA PRO A 38 -2.72 0.75 -0.34
C PRO A 38 -2.47 0.50 -1.83
N PRO A 39 -3.39 -0.18 -2.54
CA PRO A 39 -3.23 -0.42 -3.97
C PRO A 39 -3.12 0.93 -4.68
N ARG A 40 -1.96 1.18 -5.31
CA ARG A 40 -1.80 2.38 -6.15
C ARG A 40 -2.66 2.22 -7.40
N PRO A 41 -3.50 3.21 -7.76
CA PRO A 41 -4.14 3.22 -9.06
C PRO A 41 -3.05 3.40 -10.12
N ILE A 42 -2.80 2.34 -10.89
CA ILE A 42 -1.86 2.36 -12.00
C ILE A 42 -2.59 3.07 -13.15
N GLY A 43 -2.05 4.20 -13.60
CA GLY A 43 -2.63 5.02 -14.65
C GLY A 43 -3.02 4.19 -15.88
N ALA A 44 -4.18 4.53 -16.45
CA ALA A 44 -4.82 3.81 -17.54
C ALA A 44 -3.84 3.51 -18.70
N THR A 45 -3.48 2.24 -18.84
CA THR A 45 -2.73 1.66 -19.96
C THR A 45 -3.38 0.29 -20.31
N PRO A 46 -2.95 -0.38 -21.38
CA PRO A 46 -3.78 -1.14 -22.34
C PRO A 46 -4.82 -2.04 -21.66
N SER A 47 -6.06 -1.97 -22.15
CA SER A 47 -7.25 -2.75 -21.74
C SER A 47 -6.97 -3.69 -20.57
N SER A 48 -7.28 -3.24 -19.35
CA SER A 48 -7.12 -4.06 -18.14
C SER A 48 -7.60 -5.48 -18.43
N PRO A 49 -6.79 -6.51 -18.15
CA PRO A 49 -7.14 -7.88 -18.50
C PRO A 49 -8.45 -8.26 -17.81
N ASP A 50 -9.27 -9.05 -18.50
CA ASP A 50 -10.54 -9.51 -17.95
C ASP A 50 -10.33 -10.30 -16.66
N ARG A 51 -11.09 -9.95 -15.63
CA ARG A 51 -11.08 -10.59 -14.33
C ARG A 51 -12.43 -11.21 -13.98
N SER A 52 -13.40 -11.16 -14.88
CA SER A 52 -14.73 -11.70 -14.64
C SER A 52 -14.65 -13.22 -14.42
N CYS A 53 -15.41 -13.75 -13.47
CA CYS A 53 -15.46 -15.18 -13.18
C CYS A 53 -16.83 -15.59 -12.63
N LYS A 54 -17.14 -16.88 -12.73
CA LYS A 54 -18.27 -17.51 -12.04
C LYS A 54 -17.80 -18.45 -10.93
N THR A 55 -16.65 -19.08 -11.14
CA THR A 55 -16.04 -20.06 -10.23
C THR A 55 -14.53 -19.87 -10.17
N ASP A 56 -13.88 -20.46 -9.17
CA ASP A 56 -12.42 -20.41 -9.02
C ASP A 56 -11.68 -20.99 -10.23
N ALA A 57 -12.28 -21.97 -10.91
CA ALA A 57 -11.73 -22.60 -12.12
C ALA A 57 -11.65 -21.65 -13.32
N ASP A 58 -12.41 -20.54 -13.30
CA ASP A 58 -12.32 -19.50 -14.33
C ASP A 58 -11.10 -18.59 -14.13
N CYS A 59 -10.41 -18.68 -12.99
CA CYS A 59 -9.31 -17.81 -12.62
C CYS A 59 -7.96 -18.50 -12.74
N THR A 60 -6.95 -17.77 -13.20
CA THR A 60 -5.59 -18.27 -13.30
C THR A 60 -4.58 -17.13 -13.11
N VAL A 61 -3.37 -17.49 -12.69
CA VAL A 61 -2.25 -16.55 -12.59
C VAL A 61 -1.65 -16.36 -13.97
N LYS A 62 -1.66 -15.13 -14.47
CA LYS A 62 -0.93 -14.74 -15.70
C LYS A 62 -0.01 -13.56 -15.41
N ASN A 63 1.00 -13.40 -16.25
CA ASN A 63 1.78 -12.18 -16.27
C ASN A 63 0.95 -11.06 -16.93
N VAL A 64 0.42 -10.15 -16.12
CA VAL A 64 -0.34 -8.99 -16.63
C VAL A 64 0.59 -7.82 -16.98
N GLY A 65 1.84 -7.85 -16.49
CA GLY A 65 2.82 -6.80 -16.69
C GLY A 65 2.57 -5.56 -15.84
N ASN A 66 3.65 -4.86 -15.52
CA ASN A 66 3.63 -3.52 -14.94
C ASN A 66 4.88 -2.77 -15.42
N CYS A 67 5.01 -1.48 -15.10
CA CYS A 67 6.20 -0.69 -15.40
C CYS A 67 7.49 -1.19 -14.75
N CYS A 68 7.42 -2.18 -13.85
CA CYS A 68 8.59 -2.86 -13.30
C CYS A 68 8.91 -4.23 -13.91
N GLY A 69 8.19 -4.63 -14.96
CA GLY A 69 8.40 -5.89 -15.65
C GLY A 69 7.39 -6.97 -15.25
N TYR A 70 7.89 -8.16 -14.90
CA TYR A 70 7.05 -9.31 -14.59
C TYR A 70 6.12 -8.97 -13.41
N TYR A 71 4.83 -9.17 -13.62
CA TYR A 71 3.83 -8.90 -12.61
C TYR A 71 2.73 -9.95 -12.71
N PRO A 72 2.76 -10.99 -11.84
CA PRO A 72 1.73 -12.00 -11.82
C PRO A 72 0.42 -11.39 -11.30
N GLY A 73 -0.69 -11.74 -11.91
CA GLY A 73 -2.01 -11.30 -11.50
C GLY A 73 -3.07 -12.35 -11.79
N CYS A 74 -4.09 -12.40 -10.93
CA CYS A 74 -5.26 -13.23 -11.13
C CYS A 74 -6.19 -12.62 -12.17
N VAL A 75 -6.45 -13.37 -13.23
CA VAL A 75 -7.29 -12.97 -14.36
C VAL A 75 -8.09 -14.17 -14.84
N ASN A 76 -9.08 -13.92 -15.70
CA ASN A 76 -9.82 -15.01 -16.33
C ASN A 76 -8.87 -15.88 -17.18
N VAL A 77 -9.12 -17.19 -17.23
CA VAL A 77 -8.38 -18.15 -18.08
C VAL A 77 -8.36 -17.75 -19.56
N ASN A 78 -9.37 -17.02 -20.02
CA ASN A 78 -9.46 -16.51 -21.40
C ASN A 78 -8.94 -15.07 -21.56
N ALA A 79 -8.58 -14.39 -20.47
CA ALA A 79 -8.07 -13.03 -20.52
C ALA A 79 -6.79 -12.95 -21.37
N LYS A 80 -6.75 -11.99 -22.30
CA LYS A 80 -5.54 -11.65 -23.02
C LYS A 80 -4.71 -10.68 -22.17
N THR A 81 -3.43 -10.97 -22.05
CA THR A 81 -2.45 -10.15 -21.35
C THR A 81 -1.34 -9.78 -22.32
N ASP A 82 -0.90 -8.53 -22.30
CA ASP A 82 0.21 -8.05 -23.13
C ASP A 82 1.23 -7.28 -22.26
N PRO A 83 2.06 -8.02 -21.48
CA PRO A 83 3.06 -7.39 -20.62
C PRO A 83 4.11 -6.62 -21.43
N ALA A 84 4.35 -6.99 -22.70
CA ALA A 84 5.30 -6.29 -23.56
C ALA A 84 4.77 -4.90 -23.97
N ALA A 85 3.49 -4.80 -24.32
CA ALA A 85 2.86 -3.50 -24.58
C ALA A 85 2.86 -2.59 -23.34
N VAL A 86 2.61 -3.17 -22.15
CA VAL A 86 2.73 -2.42 -20.88
C VAL A 86 4.15 -1.89 -20.70
N GLN A 87 5.17 -2.75 -20.85
CA GLN A 87 6.58 -2.34 -20.75
C GLN A 87 6.94 -1.26 -21.77
N ALA A 88 6.51 -1.40 -23.02
CA ALA A 88 6.74 -0.41 -24.07
C ALA A 88 6.11 0.94 -23.73
N GLN A 89 4.91 0.95 -23.16
CA GLN A 89 4.25 2.19 -22.71
C GLN A 89 4.97 2.83 -21.52
N CYS A 90 5.45 2.02 -20.57
CA CYS A 90 6.23 2.52 -19.44
C CYS A 90 7.58 3.11 -19.87
N ALA A 91 8.24 2.50 -20.85
CA ALA A 91 9.46 3.03 -21.45
C ALA A 91 9.20 4.38 -22.15
N LYS A 92 8.11 4.49 -22.91
CA LYS A 92 7.70 5.75 -23.58
C LYS A 92 7.41 6.88 -22.59
N THR A 93 6.86 6.56 -21.43
CA THR A 93 6.46 7.55 -20.41
C THR A 93 7.55 7.81 -19.37
N GLY A 94 8.71 7.14 -19.46
CA GLY A 94 9.79 7.26 -18.49
C GLY A 94 9.44 6.74 -17.09
N THR A 95 8.41 5.89 -16.98
CA THR A 95 7.92 5.35 -15.70
C THR A 95 8.45 3.95 -15.37
N ALA A 96 9.31 3.40 -16.23
CA ALA A 96 9.97 2.12 -15.97
C ALA A 96 10.83 2.21 -14.70
N SER A 97 10.73 1.23 -13.81
CA SER A 97 11.46 1.19 -12.52
C SER A 97 11.64 -0.23 -12.03
N VAL A 98 12.38 -0.46 -10.95
CA VAL A 98 12.46 -1.77 -10.30
C VAL A 98 11.53 -1.77 -9.09
N CYS A 99 10.61 -2.72 -9.02
CA CYS A 99 9.78 -2.93 -7.85
C CYS A 99 9.60 -4.42 -7.54
N GLY A 100 9.30 -4.74 -6.30
CA GLY A 100 8.93 -6.08 -5.89
C GLY A 100 7.56 -6.47 -6.43
N PHE A 101 7.32 -7.77 -6.58
CA PHE A 101 6.02 -8.32 -6.95
C PHE A 101 5.49 -9.21 -5.82
N PRO A 102 4.17 -9.26 -5.61
CA PRO A 102 3.60 -10.25 -4.72
C PRO A 102 3.83 -11.64 -5.31
N ALA A 103 4.33 -12.58 -4.50
CA ALA A 103 4.15 -13.99 -4.82
C ALA A 103 2.63 -14.24 -4.89
N ILE A 104 2.14 -14.88 -5.94
CA ILE A 104 0.73 -15.29 -6.03
C ILE A 104 0.74 -16.76 -6.38
N SER A 105 0.37 -17.59 -5.41
CA SER A 105 0.38 -19.05 -5.58
C SER A 105 -0.95 -19.59 -6.11
N SER A 106 -2.05 -18.87 -5.88
CA SER A 106 -3.40 -19.29 -6.26
C SER A 106 -4.35 -18.11 -6.46
N CYS A 107 -5.40 -18.36 -7.24
CA CYS A 107 -6.46 -17.41 -7.54
C CYS A 107 -7.82 -18.00 -7.16
N GLN A 108 -8.74 -17.12 -6.75
CA GLN A 108 -10.12 -17.46 -6.43
C GLN A 108 -11.09 -16.42 -7.02
N CYS A 109 -12.32 -16.85 -7.25
CA CYS A 109 -13.40 -16.00 -7.72
C CYS A 109 -14.14 -15.36 -6.54
N VAL A 110 -13.93 -14.07 -6.32
CA VAL A 110 -14.54 -13.31 -5.23
C VAL A 110 -15.48 -12.27 -5.83
N SER A 111 -16.78 -12.39 -5.52
CA SER A 111 -17.80 -11.44 -6.01
C SER A 111 -17.78 -11.27 -7.55
N GLY A 112 -17.56 -12.36 -8.28
CA GLY A 112 -17.49 -12.36 -9.74
C GLY A 112 -16.19 -11.79 -10.31
N GLN A 113 -15.16 -11.59 -9.48
CA GLN A 113 -13.84 -11.08 -9.87
C GLN A 113 -12.72 -12.02 -9.41
N CYS A 114 -11.79 -12.33 -10.32
CA CYS A 114 -10.58 -13.07 -10.01
C CYS A 114 -9.67 -12.25 -9.10
N ALA A 115 -9.35 -12.80 -7.94
CA ALA A 115 -8.47 -12.21 -6.94
C ALA A 115 -7.46 -13.25 -6.45
N ALA A 116 -6.34 -12.78 -5.89
CA ALA A 116 -5.37 -13.65 -5.23
C ALA A 116 -6.00 -14.28 -3.98
N ASP A 117 -5.74 -15.57 -3.76
CA ASP A 117 -6.12 -16.22 -2.51
C ASP A 117 -5.11 -15.83 -1.41
N PRO A 118 -5.54 -15.13 -0.35
CA PRO A 118 -4.64 -14.72 0.73
C PRO A 118 -4.02 -15.90 1.50
N ARG A 119 -4.60 -17.10 1.41
CA ARG A 119 -4.05 -18.32 2.06
C ARG A 119 -2.94 -18.97 1.22
N GLY A 120 -2.89 -18.68 -0.08
CA GLY A 120 -1.85 -19.18 -0.98
C GLY A 120 -0.47 -18.54 -0.75
N ASN A 121 -0.42 -17.43 -0.01
CA ASN A 121 0.79 -16.66 0.27
C ASN A 121 1.40 -16.92 1.66
N MET A 122 0.88 -17.88 2.42
CA MET A 122 1.33 -18.21 3.79
C MET A 122 2.28 -19.43 3.86
N LEU A 123 2.88 -19.83 2.73
CA LEU A 123 3.89 -20.89 2.63
C LEU A 123 5.25 -20.26 2.31
#